data_AF-A0A7K3WI35-F1
#
_entry.id   AF-A0A7K3WI35-F1
#
_cell.length_a   1.000
_cell.length_b   1.000
_cell.length_c   1.000
_cell.angle_alpha   90.00
_cell.angle_beta   90.00
_cell.angle_gamma   90.00
#
_symmetry.space_group_name_H-M   'P 1'
#
loop_
_entity.id
_entity.type
_entity.pdbx_description
1 polymer ?
#
loop_
_entity_poly.entity_id
_entity_poly.type
_entity_poly.pdbx_seq_one_letter_code
_entity_poly.pdbx_strand_id
1 'polypeptide(L)'
;MDTLTQPAARITLPPSTSPVVPSGLPDPAQDFVMRLRAAAGGFAAAAGAQTAVVREAVPPARHRRSRCRVVLRFRDGTESDVTFLGSTGRTAPTVTSAFDAQIQLWLATGQDRDHRWVVADPEAADGTAVDVSAWMQYV
;
A
#
# COMPACT_ATOMS: atom_id res chain seq x y z
N MET A 1 40.41 57.06 27.02
CA MET A 1 40.51 55.58 27.07
C MET A 1 39.08 55.09 27.12
N ASP A 2 38.50 55.01 25.94
CA ASP A 2 37.06 54.97 25.72
C ASP A 2 36.65 53.51 25.52
N THR A 3 35.98 52.95 26.52
CA THR A 3 35.46 51.58 26.48
C THR A 3 34.22 51.56 25.60
N LEU A 4 34.37 51.00 24.39
CA LEU A 4 33.25 50.73 23.48
C LEU A 4 32.44 49.54 24.00
N THR A 5 31.20 49.81 24.43
CA THR A 5 30.18 48.80 24.72
C THR A 5 29.79 48.09 23.42
N GLN A 6 30.08 46.79 23.35
CA GLN A 6 29.76 45.91 22.22
C GLN A 6 28.28 45.50 22.26
N PRO A 7 27.54 45.47 21.14
CA PRO A 7 26.18 44.93 21.11
C PRO A 7 26.19 43.40 21.16
N ALA A 8 25.31 42.82 21.97
CA ALA A 8 25.09 41.38 22.07
C ALA A 8 24.57 40.83 20.73
N ALA A 9 25.43 40.12 20.01
CA ALA A 9 25.04 39.38 18.81
C ALA A 9 24.06 38.27 19.20
N ARG A 10 22.79 38.41 18.78
CA ARG A 10 21.83 37.31 18.81
C ARG A 10 22.31 36.25 17.82
N ILE A 11 22.79 35.13 18.34
CA ILE A 11 23.08 33.94 17.54
C ILE A 11 21.73 33.41 17.05
N THR A 12 21.37 33.72 15.81
CA THR A 12 20.31 32.99 15.09
C THR A 12 20.89 31.62 14.74
N LEU A 13 20.53 30.61 15.52
CA LEU A 13 20.82 29.21 15.16
C LEU A 13 20.11 28.91 13.83
N PRO A 14 20.78 28.39 12.79
CA PRO A 14 20.07 27.85 11.64
C PRO A 14 19.14 26.73 12.12
N PRO A 15 17.97 26.50 11.48
CA PRO A 15 17.19 25.32 11.78
C PRO A 15 18.11 24.12 11.55
N SER A 16 18.35 23.38 12.62
CA SER A 16 19.15 22.17 12.58
C SER A 16 18.44 21.19 11.66
N THR A 17 18.84 21.13 10.39
CA THR A 17 18.54 20.01 9.50
C THR A 17 19.33 18.83 10.03
N SER A 18 18.82 18.26 11.12
CA SER A 18 19.20 16.91 11.52
C SER A 18 18.94 16.05 10.28
N PRO A 19 19.93 15.34 9.73
CA PRO A 19 19.63 14.32 8.74
C PRO A 19 18.65 13.39 9.42
N VAL A 20 17.42 13.31 8.90
CA VAL A 20 16.52 12.21 9.22
C VAL A 20 17.26 10.98 8.72
N VAL A 21 18.02 10.37 9.62
CA VAL A 21 18.49 9.00 9.45
C VAL A 21 17.19 8.20 9.38
N PRO A 22 16.85 7.53 8.26
CA PRO A 22 15.65 6.71 8.20
C PRO A 22 15.84 5.62 9.26
N SER A 23 15.24 5.86 10.40
CA SER A 23 15.29 5.00 11.57
C SER A 23 14.15 4.02 11.39
N GLY A 24 14.47 2.78 11.04
CA GLY A 24 13.47 1.71 11.12
C GLY A 24 13.55 0.74 9.96
N LEU A 25 13.29 -0.53 10.27
CA LEU A 25 12.91 -1.55 9.31
C LEU A 25 11.96 -0.98 8.23
N PRO A 26 11.99 -1.50 6.98
CA PRO A 26 11.02 -1.14 5.97
C PRO A 26 9.60 -1.30 6.52
N ASP A 27 8.75 -0.31 6.25
CA ASP A 27 7.35 -0.31 6.64
C ASP A 27 6.63 -1.45 5.88
N PRO A 28 6.10 -2.48 6.57
CA PRO A 28 5.45 -3.60 5.90
C PRO A 28 4.27 -3.18 5.02
N ALA A 29 3.66 -2.01 5.29
CA ALA A 29 2.64 -1.44 4.43
C ALA A 29 3.22 -0.99 3.07
N GLN A 30 4.37 -0.33 3.10
CA GLN A 30 5.05 0.14 1.90
C GLN A 30 5.61 -1.03 1.08
N ASP A 31 6.16 -2.05 1.74
CA ASP A 31 6.62 -3.27 1.05
C ASP A 31 5.47 -3.96 0.32
N PHE A 32 4.30 -4.05 0.95
CA PHE A 32 3.09 -4.59 0.33
C PHE A 32 2.66 -3.81 -0.92
N VAL A 33 2.62 -2.47 -0.82
CA VAL A 33 2.27 -1.59 -1.95
C VAL A 33 3.31 -1.69 -3.08
N MET A 34 4.60 -1.67 -2.75
CA MET A 34 5.68 -1.78 -3.74
C MET A 34 5.60 -3.11 -4.49
N ARG A 35 5.32 -4.21 -3.77
CA ARG A 35 5.18 -5.53 -4.39
C ARG A 35 3.97 -5.60 -5.33
N LEU A 36 2.80 -5.13 -4.90
CA LEU A 36 1.62 -5.06 -5.76
C LEU A 36 1.89 -4.19 -7.00
N ARG A 37 2.57 -3.05 -6.84
CA ARG A 37 3.00 -2.20 -7.97
C ARG A 37 3.91 -2.95 -8.94
N ALA A 38 4.89 -3.70 -8.44
CA ALA A 38 5.77 -4.50 -9.29
C ALA A 38 5.02 -5.59 -10.06
N ALA A 39 3.97 -6.17 -9.46
CA ALA A 39 3.14 -7.21 -10.08
C ALA A 39 2.01 -6.66 -10.98
N ALA A 40 1.80 -5.34 -11.04
CA ALA A 40 0.67 -4.71 -11.72
C ALA A 40 0.51 -5.13 -13.19
N GLY A 41 1.63 -5.19 -13.94
CA GLY A 41 1.59 -5.66 -15.33
C GLY A 41 1.05 -7.08 -15.47
N GLY A 42 1.40 -7.97 -14.53
CA GLY A 42 0.88 -9.33 -14.48
C GLY A 42 -0.61 -9.38 -14.11
N PHE A 43 -1.07 -8.50 -13.21
CA PHE A 43 -2.49 -8.39 -12.89
C PHE A 43 -3.33 -7.92 -14.07
N ALA A 44 -2.83 -6.94 -14.83
CA ALA A 44 -3.50 -6.47 -16.04
C ALA A 44 -3.65 -7.63 -17.04
N ALA A 45 -2.55 -8.34 -17.33
CA ALA A 45 -2.54 -9.46 -18.25
C ALA A 45 -3.49 -10.58 -17.80
N ALA A 46 -3.44 -10.97 -16.52
CA ALA A 46 -4.26 -12.05 -15.98
C ALA A 46 -5.76 -11.71 -16.00
N ALA A 47 -6.12 -10.46 -15.69
CA ALA A 47 -7.51 -10.00 -15.76
C ALA A 47 -8.01 -9.76 -17.19
N GLY A 48 -7.14 -9.75 -18.21
CA GLY A 48 -7.49 -9.29 -19.55
C GLY A 48 -7.71 -7.77 -19.64
N ALA A 49 -7.18 -7.01 -18.68
CA ALA A 49 -7.24 -5.56 -18.67
C ALA A 49 -6.10 -4.95 -19.51
N GLN A 50 -6.31 -3.72 -20.02
CA GLN A 50 -5.25 -2.99 -20.72
C GLN A 50 -4.17 -2.50 -19.77
N THR A 51 -4.58 -2.07 -18.57
CA THR A 51 -3.67 -1.55 -17.54
C THR A 51 -4.16 -1.94 -16.16
N ALA A 52 -3.22 -2.02 -15.22
CA ALA A 52 -3.49 -2.12 -13.80
C ALA A 52 -2.72 -1.00 -13.10
N VAL A 53 -3.40 -0.22 -12.27
CA VAL A 53 -2.78 0.86 -11.49
C VAL A 53 -2.97 0.57 -10.02
N VAL A 54 -1.85 0.52 -9.30
CA VAL A 54 -1.83 0.21 -7.87
C VAL A 54 -1.67 1.51 -7.08
N ARG A 55 -2.74 1.88 -6.38
CA ARG A 55 -2.83 3.08 -5.55
C ARG A 55 -2.81 2.69 -4.09
N GLU A 56 -1.97 3.34 -3.30
CA GLU A 56 -2.08 3.23 -1.86
C GLU A 56 -3.34 3.96 -1.42
N ALA A 57 -4.21 3.29 -0.68
CA ALA A 57 -5.31 3.95 -0.01
C ALA A 57 -4.80 4.36 1.36
N VAL A 58 -4.75 5.69 1.59
CA VAL A 58 -4.36 6.44 2.80
C VAL A 58 -3.62 5.60 3.86
N PRO A 59 -2.33 5.91 4.14
CA PRO A 59 -1.58 5.25 5.19
C PRO A 59 -2.42 5.23 6.46
N PRO A 60 -2.68 4.03 7.02
CA PRO A 60 -3.52 3.94 8.19
C PRO A 60 -2.91 4.77 9.33
N ALA A 61 -3.75 5.47 10.10
CA ALA A 61 -3.40 5.80 11.48
C ALA A 61 -2.83 4.51 12.10
N ARG A 62 -1.66 4.60 12.76
CA ARG A 62 -0.67 3.54 13.12
C ARG A 62 -1.18 2.17 13.65
N HIS A 63 -2.49 1.98 13.76
CA HIS A 63 -3.22 0.82 14.24
C HIS A 63 -4.17 0.17 13.20
N ARG A 64 -4.36 0.73 12.00
CA ARG A 64 -5.19 0.10 10.94
C ARG A 64 -4.34 -0.71 9.94
N ARG A 65 -4.96 -1.65 9.23
CA ARG A 65 -4.37 -2.48 8.17
C ARG A 65 -3.91 -1.63 6.98
N SER A 66 -2.81 -2.03 6.34
CA SER A 66 -2.38 -1.45 5.06
C SER A 66 -3.44 -1.72 4.00
N ARG A 67 -3.87 -0.68 3.27
CA ARG A 67 -4.88 -0.82 2.22
C ARG A 67 -4.29 -0.41 0.88
N CYS A 68 -4.47 -1.26 -0.11
CA CYS A 68 -4.00 -1.01 -1.47
C CYS A 68 -5.14 -1.24 -2.46
N ARG A 69 -5.34 -0.28 -3.36
CA ARG A 69 -6.33 -0.37 -4.45
C ARG A 69 -5.63 -0.73 -5.74
N VAL A 70 -6.14 -1.74 -6.42
CA VAL A 70 -5.73 -2.11 -7.77
C VAL A 70 -6.87 -1.76 -8.70
N VAL A 71 -6.64 -0.77 -9.58
CA VAL A 71 -7.62 -0.34 -10.58
C VAL A 71 -7.25 -0.98 -11.91
N LEU A 72 -8.09 -1.90 -12.38
CA LEU A 72 -7.97 -2.54 -13.68
C LEU A 72 -8.79 -1.75 -14.69
N ARG A 73 -8.16 -1.30 -15.79
CA ARG A 73 -8.87 -0.60 -16.88
C ARG A 73 -8.94 -1.49 -18.10
N PHE A 74 -10.15 -1.77 -18.57
CA PHE A 74 -10.42 -2.63 -19.72
C PHE A 74 -10.52 -1.82 -21.02
N ARG A 75 -10.53 -2.51 -22.15
CA ARG A 75 -10.51 -1.89 -23.49
C ARG A 75 -11.80 -1.15 -23.83
N ASP A 76 -12.92 -1.60 -23.28
CA ASP A 76 -14.23 -0.96 -23.39
C ASP A 76 -14.38 0.29 -22.51
N GLY A 77 -13.35 0.61 -21.72
CA GLY A 77 -13.36 1.72 -20.78
C GLY A 77 -13.93 1.37 -19.41
N THR A 78 -14.37 0.13 -19.19
CA THR A 78 -14.80 -0.35 -17.89
C THR A 78 -13.62 -0.36 -16.92
N GLU A 79 -13.86 -0.01 -15.67
CA GLU A 79 -12.89 -0.08 -14.59
C GLU A 79 -13.37 -1.07 -13.53
N SER A 80 -12.45 -1.89 -13.02
CA SER A 80 -12.69 -2.73 -11.85
C SER A 80 -11.74 -2.29 -10.75
N ASP A 81 -12.29 -1.93 -9.59
CA ASP A 81 -11.53 -1.55 -8.42
C ASP A 81 -11.46 -2.72 -7.44
N VAL A 82 -10.25 -3.13 -7.10
CA VAL A 82 -10.05 -4.17 -6.10
C VAL A 82 -9.27 -3.58 -4.94
N THR A 83 -9.91 -3.53 -3.78
CA THR A 83 -9.23 -3.15 -2.55
C THR A 83 -8.67 -4.40 -1.87
N PHE A 84 -7.37 -4.39 -1.58
CA PHE A 84 -6.67 -5.42 -0.82
C PHE A 84 -6.26 -4.88 0.54
N LEU A 85 -6.52 -5.67 1.57
CA LEU A 85 -6.06 -5.44 2.94
C LEU A 85 -4.83 -6.30 3.21
N GLY A 86 -3.73 -5.63 3.53
CA GLY A 86 -2.53 -6.27 4.06
C GLY A 86 -2.71 -6.66 5.53
N SER A 87 -1.73 -7.42 6.03
CA SER A 87 -1.74 -7.98 7.38
C SER A 87 -1.74 -6.92 8.49
N THR A 88 -2.40 -7.21 9.62
CA THR A 88 -2.25 -6.42 10.85
C THR A 88 -0.95 -6.78 11.56
N GLY A 89 -0.01 -5.85 11.61
CA GLY A 89 1.16 -5.92 12.51
C GLY A 89 2.44 -6.50 11.90
N ARG A 90 3.47 -6.56 12.74
CA ARG A 90 4.88 -6.86 12.38
C ARG A 90 5.11 -8.31 11.93
N THR A 91 4.16 -9.20 12.19
CA THR A 91 4.12 -10.60 11.75
C THR A 91 3.20 -10.76 10.52
N ALA A 92 3.34 -9.89 9.54
CA ALA A 92 2.78 -10.14 8.23
C ALA A 92 3.43 -11.42 7.67
N PRO A 93 2.67 -12.45 7.25
CA PRO A 93 3.24 -13.52 6.44
C PRO A 93 3.99 -12.86 5.28
N THR A 94 5.22 -13.33 5.03
CA THR A 94 6.04 -12.81 3.95
C THR A 94 5.21 -12.86 2.68
N VAL A 95 4.89 -11.70 2.12
CA VAL A 95 4.18 -11.60 0.86
C VAL A 95 5.16 -12.14 -0.19
N THR A 96 5.02 -13.42 -0.54
CA THR A 96 5.93 -14.16 -1.42
C THR A 96 5.49 -14.08 -2.86
N SER A 97 6.31 -14.56 -3.81
CA SER A 97 5.91 -14.69 -5.22
C SER A 97 4.69 -15.59 -5.43
N ALA A 98 4.44 -16.51 -4.48
CA ALA A 98 3.23 -17.34 -4.49
C ALA A 98 1.96 -16.49 -4.34
N PHE A 99 2.02 -15.38 -3.58
CA PHE A 99 0.88 -14.48 -3.41
C PHE A 99 0.50 -13.76 -4.72
N ASP A 100 1.49 -13.25 -5.45
CA ASP A 100 1.26 -12.55 -6.72
C ASP A 100 0.59 -13.49 -7.74
N ALA A 101 1.02 -14.77 -7.76
CA ALA A 101 0.43 -15.79 -8.62
C ALA A 101 -1.03 -16.14 -8.24
N GLN A 102 -1.35 -16.19 -6.94
CA GLN A 102 -2.72 -16.42 -6.47
C GLN A 102 -3.65 -15.26 -6.85
N ILE A 103 -3.19 -14.01 -6.74
CA ILE A 103 -3.94 -12.85 -7.25
C ILE A 103 -4.19 -12.98 -8.74
N GLN A 104 -3.14 -13.28 -9.53
CA GLN A 104 -3.29 -13.43 -10.97
C GLN A 104 -4.30 -14.53 -11.33
N LEU A 105 -4.25 -15.68 -10.66
CA LEU A 105 -5.19 -16.77 -10.90
C LEU A 105 -6.63 -16.33 -10.61
N TRP A 106 -6.89 -15.70 -9.47
CA TRP A 106 -8.23 -15.23 -9.12
C TRP A 106 -8.73 -14.09 -10.03
N LEU A 107 -7.83 -13.21 -10.48
CA LEU A 107 -8.16 -12.19 -11.48
C LEU A 107 -8.57 -12.84 -12.82
N ALA A 108 -7.89 -13.91 -13.22
CA ALA A 108 -8.19 -14.66 -14.44
C ALA A 108 -9.53 -15.42 -14.39
N THR A 109 -10.03 -15.73 -13.19
CA THR A 109 -11.33 -16.39 -13.00
C THR A 109 -12.51 -15.42 -12.88
N GLY A 110 -12.29 -14.12 -13.13
CA GLY A 110 -13.37 -13.12 -13.12
C GLY A 110 -13.65 -12.49 -11.76
N GLN A 111 -12.75 -12.64 -10.78
CA GLN A 111 -12.80 -11.93 -9.50
C GLN A 111 -14.06 -12.18 -8.66
N ASP A 112 -14.48 -13.44 -8.54
CA ASP A 112 -15.63 -13.82 -7.72
C ASP A 112 -15.50 -13.21 -6.31
N ARG A 113 -16.55 -12.50 -5.88
CA ARG A 113 -16.60 -11.74 -4.62
C ARG A 113 -17.30 -12.49 -3.50
N ASP A 114 -17.86 -13.67 -3.77
CA ASP A 114 -18.55 -14.52 -2.79
C ASP A 114 -17.58 -15.44 -2.01
N HIS A 115 -16.32 -15.00 -1.84
CA HIS A 115 -15.33 -15.74 -1.07
C HIS A 115 -15.29 -15.29 0.39
N ARG A 116 -15.05 -16.25 1.30
CA ARG A 116 -14.92 -16.04 2.76
C ARG A 116 -13.83 -15.06 3.21
N TRP A 117 -12.91 -14.70 2.32
CA TRP A 117 -11.83 -13.74 2.56
C TRP A 117 -12.12 -12.37 1.96
N VAL A 118 -13.28 -12.19 1.31
CA VAL A 118 -13.83 -10.89 0.94
C VAL A 118 -14.65 -10.39 2.13
N VAL A 119 -14.28 -9.22 2.64
CA VAL A 119 -14.86 -8.62 3.83
C VAL A 119 -15.51 -7.28 3.51
N ALA A 120 -16.54 -6.90 4.26
CA ALA A 120 -17.09 -5.56 4.18
C ALA A 120 -16.04 -4.53 4.59
N ASP A 121 -15.84 -3.52 3.75
CA ASP A 121 -14.91 -2.43 3.99
C ASP A 121 -15.52 -1.12 3.49
N PRO A 122 -16.04 -0.25 4.38
CA PRO A 122 -16.70 0.99 3.98
C PRO A 122 -15.74 2.01 3.35
N GLU A 123 -14.43 1.80 3.45
CA GLU A 123 -13.40 2.66 2.85
C GLU A 123 -12.99 2.16 1.45
N ALA A 124 -13.43 0.96 1.05
CA ALA A 124 -13.24 0.44 -0.29
C ALA A 124 -14.24 1.06 -1.27
N ALA A 125 -13.82 1.22 -2.53
CA ALA A 125 -14.67 1.83 -3.56
C ALA A 125 -16.00 1.08 -3.75
N ASP A 126 -15.94 -0.26 -3.70
CA ASP A 126 -17.10 -1.13 -3.88
C ASP A 126 -17.67 -1.64 -2.54
N GLY A 127 -17.28 -1.02 -1.42
CA GLY A 127 -17.72 -1.41 -0.08
C GLY A 127 -17.17 -2.76 0.42
N THR A 128 -16.29 -3.40 -0.35
CA THR A 128 -15.65 -4.69 -0.01
C THR A 128 -14.15 -4.67 -0.25
N ALA A 129 -13.42 -5.44 0.54
CA ALA A 129 -11.99 -5.63 0.38
C ALA A 129 -11.58 -7.09 0.53
N VAL A 130 -10.50 -7.46 -0.15
CA VAL A 130 -9.85 -8.77 -0.08
C VAL A 130 -8.88 -8.77 1.10
N ASP A 131 -9.19 -9.51 2.16
CA ASP A 131 -8.26 -9.75 3.26
C ASP A 131 -7.22 -10.79 2.82
N VAL A 132 -6.04 -10.29 2.48
CA VAL A 132 -4.92 -11.11 2.00
C VAL A 132 -4.47 -12.12 3.07
N SER A 133 -4.46 -11.70 4.34
CA SER A 133 -4.04 -12.58 5.43
C SER A 133 -5.04 -13.71 5.67
N ALA A 134 -6.34 -13.43 5.52
CA ALA A 134 -7.37 -14.47 5.59
C ALA A 134 -7.31 -15.37 4.36
N TRP A 135 -7.15 -14.81 3.16
CA TRP A 135 -7.06 -15.57 1.91
C TRP A 135 -5.94 -16.62 1.95
N MET A 136 -4.74 -16.25 2.41
CA MET A 136 -3.61 -17.19 2.48
C MET A 136 -3.82 -18.36 3.46
N GLN A 137 -4.84 -18.33 4.33
CA GLN A 137 -5.20 -19.48 5.18
C GLN A 137 -6.09 -20.49 4.46
N TYR A 138 -6.54 -20.15 3.25
CA TYR A 138 -7.59 -20.85 2.53
C TYR A 138 -7.18 -21.36 1.17
N VAL A 139 -5.91 -21.15 0.80
CA VAL A 139 -5.24 -21.63 -0.42
C VAL A 139 -4.14 -22.63 -0.08
#